data_AF-A0AAP1DX92-F1
#
_entry.id   AF-A0AAP1DX92-F1
#
_cell.length_a   1.000
_cell.length_b   1.000
_cell.length_c   1.000
_cell.angle_alpha   90.00
_cell.angle_beta   90.00
_cell.angle_gamma   90.00
#
_symmetry.space_group_name_H-M   'P 1'
#
loop_
_entity.id
_entity.type
_entity.pdbx_description
1 polymer ?
#
loop_
_entity_poly.entity_id
_entity_poly.type
_entity_poly.pdbx_seq_one_letter_code
_entity_poly.pdbx_strand_id
1 'polypeptide(L)'
;MKREGSINLAPTISSSKIKEKQFRKQKRIDRLKNKMEAEGATGKEIRKAVYKLKHLEDKKIEEGIQTKYVEPGKKEKVLLREGLLQNSNLEILTTTSSIAEHKITIPEKITKHKEFMEYMQTLNFRFYFNGLQDWNINKTRACIFFEGNKTWIQQDDKGVYRYYSKDEEKHTVQGLNIFDLIEIREGTEIGSIYSMNNARRRLASDLGIVYSERQWEILQEKKYEKNIGIIQRADVEIKGDFPKLFDFIKSYLHLLGHLNDWGVKHILEEEHSFKGESIFFQSTTHMEKIVGKDQTICSRGVNMFAVLGLINKIREEDVPSSLLGVAQAIRGRRNEFRLVNFYTVPALNHQVLSEAEERVERLKRYGITSMTHISKKQVTECFSESFTKKVYVNPTSIREQLLEKSLKDHLYYDIEPAD
;
A
#
# COMPACT_ATOMS: atom_id res chain seq x y z
N MET A 1 -4.38 -39.31 52.06
CA MET A 1 -3.68 -38.32 52.90
C MET A 1 -2.90 -37.36 52.01
N LYS A 2 -3.20 -36.05 52.12
CA LYS A 2 -2.40 -34.81 51.88
C LYS A 2 -1.25 -34.84 50.83
N ARG A 3 -1.01 -33.81 50.00
CA ARG A 3 -1.55 -32.46 49.80
C ARG A 3 -0.93 -31.89 48.50
N GLU A 4 -1.74 -31.10 47.79
CA GLU A 4 -1.44 -29.79 47.18
C GLU A 4 -0.13 -29.59 46.39
N GLY A 5 -0.28 -29.40 45.07
CA GLY A 5 0.53 -28.46 44.29
C GLY A 5 -0.42 -27.59 43.47
N SER A 6 -0.89 -26.49 44.06
CA SER A 6 -1.73 -25.52 43.37
C SER A 6 -0.90 -24.80 42.30
N ILE A 7 -1.19 -25.08 41.03
CA ILE A 7 -0.73 -24.21 39.96
C ILE A 7 -1.63 -22.99 39.99
N ASN A 8 -1.12 -21.93 40.60
CA ASN A 8 -1.68 -20.58 40.53
C ASN A 8 -1.68 -20.14 39.05
N LEU A 9 -2.79 -20.37 38.36
CA LEU A 9 -3.08 -19.74 37.07
C LEU A 9 -3.33 -18.24 37.34
N ALA A 10 -2.27 -17.45 37.23
CA ALA A 10 -2.36 -16.00 37.17
C ALA A 10 -3.35 -15.58 36.05
N PRO A 11 -4.09 -14.47 36.24
CA PRO A 11 -5.31 -14.21 35.48
C PRO A 11 -5.01 -14.00 33.99
N THR A 12 -5.69 -14.78 33.16
CA THR A 12 -5.86 -14.55 31.72
C THR A 12 -6.45 -13.16 31.51
N ILE A 13 -5.62 -12.18 31.16
CA ILE A 13 -6.08 -10.82 30.87
C ILE A 13 -6.66 -10.84 29.46
N SER A 14 -7.99 -10.76 29.37
CA SER A 14 -8.70 -10.63 28.09
C SER A 14 -8.28 -9.36 27.34
N SER A 15 -8.26 -9.43 26.01
CA SER A 15 -7.94 -8.29 25.12
C SER A 15 -8.81 -7.05 25.37
N SER A 16 -10.07 -7.23 25.81
CA SER A 16 -10.96 -6.12 26.20
C SER A 16 -10.40 -5.33 27.39
N LYS A 17 -9.84 -6.00 28.41
CA LYS A 17 -9.22 -5.32 29.56
C LYS A 17 -7.96 -4.54 29.19
N ILE A 18 -7.24 -4.95 28.14
CA ILE A 18 -6.01 -4.27 27.69
C ILE A 18 -6.36 -3.00 26.89
N LYS A 19 -7.26 -3.10 25.89
CA LYS A 19 -7.77 -1.93 25.14
C LYS A 19 -8.52 -0.96 26.06
N GLU A 20 -9.31 -1.47 27.00
CA GLU A 20 -10.01 -0.66 27.99
C GLU A 20 -9.04 0.10 28.91
N LYS A 21 -7.92 -0.52 29.34
CA LYS A 21 -6.88 0.18 30.13
C LYS A 21 -6.16 1.29 29.35
N GLN A 22 -5.90 1.12 28.05
CA GLN A 22 -5.31 2.19 27.24
C GLN A 22 -6.30 3.29 26.88
N PHE A 23 -7.53 2.94 26.54
CA PHE A 23 -8.61 3.91 26.37
C PHE A 23 -8.84 4.69 27.66
N ARG A 24 -8.71 4.05 28.83
CA ARG A 24 -8.71 4.74 30.14
C ARG A 24 -7.52 5.69 30.31
N LYS A 25 -6.32 5.39 29.80
CA LYS A 25 -5.16 6.31 29.83
C LYS A 25 -5.44 7.57 28.99
N GLN A 26 -5.84 7.42 27.73
CA GLN A 26 -6.15 8.57 26.87
C GLN A 26 -7.34 9.36 27.40
N LYS A 27 -8.43 8.69 27.81
CA LYS A 27 -9.60 9.32 28.42
C LYS A 27 -9.28 10.02 29.73
N ARG A 28 -8.30 9.55 30.52
CA ARG A 28 -7.80 10.25 31.72
C ARG A 28 -6.98 11.49 31.36
N ILE A 29 -6.15 11.42 30.33
CA ILE A 29 -5.40 12.56 29.81
C ILE A 29 -6.38 13.62 29.29
N ASP A 30 -7.38 13.22 28.51
CA ASP A 30 -8.39 14.12 27.94
C ASP A 30 -9.28 14.72 29.04
N ARG A 31 -9.71 13.92 30.03
CA ARG A 31 -10.43 14.42 31.21
C ARG A 31 -9.61 15.40 32.02
N LEU A 32 -8.32 15.12 32.24
CA LEU A 32 -7.43 16.04 32.96
C LEU A 32 -7.26 17.34 32.18
N LYS A 33 -7.06 17.26 30.87
CA LYS A 33 -6.94 18.42 29.99
C LYS A 33 -8.21 19.27 30.03
N ASN A 34 -9.37 18.68 29.76
CA ASN A 34 -10.66 19.39 29.74
C ASN A 34 -11.01 19.98 31.12
N LYS A 35 -10.68 19.28 32.22
CA LYS A 35 -10.88 19.79 33.59
C LYS A 35 -9.99 21.00 33.87
N MET A 36 -8.71 20.91 33.55
CA MET A 36 -7.78 22.02 33.78
C MET A 36 -8.08 23.23 32.87
N GLU A 37 -8.55 23.01 31.64
CA GLU A 37 -9.03 24.07 30.75
C GLU A 37 -10.28 24.76 31.34
N ALA A 38 -11.23 23.99 31.87
CA ALA A 38 -12.41 24.54 32.55
C ALA A 38 -12.07 25.30 33.85
N GLU A 39 -10.98 24.92 34.52
CA GLU A 39 -10.44 25.60 35.72
C GLU A 39 -9.56 26.82 35.38
N GLY A 40 -9.43 27.20 34.10
CA GLY A 40 -8.67 28.37 33.66
C GLY A 40 -7.14 28.18 33.71
N ALA A 41 -6.65 26.95 33.79
CA ALA A 41 -5.23 26.67 33.84
C ALA A 41 -4.51 27.09 32.55
N THR A 42 -3.29 27.59 32.69
CA THR A 42 -2.47 28.00 31.55
C THR A 42 -1.98 26.78 30.75
N GLY A 43 -1.73 26.97 29.44
CA GLY A 43 -1.19 25.90 28.59
C GLY A 43 0.15 25.31 29.07
N LYS A 44 0.91 26.03 29.90
CA LYS A 44 2.15 25.52 30.52
C LYS A 44 1.85 24.55 31.67
N GLU A 45 0.84 24.84 32.47
CA GLU A 45 0.40 24.00 33.59
C GLU A 45 -0.26 22.71 33.10
N ILE A 46 -1.12 22.81 32.08
CA ILE A 46 -1.74 21.64 31.43
C ILE A 46 -0.66 20.70 30.89
N ARG A 47 0.35 21.22 30.17
CA ARG A 47 1.46 20.41 29.65
C ARG A 47 2.25 19.70 30.76
N LYS A 48 2.54 20.40 31.86
CA LYS A 48 3.27 19.82 33.01
C LYS A 48 2.48 18.71 33.70
N ALA A 49 1.17 18.89 33.87
CA ALA A 49 0.29 17.90 34.47
C ALA A 49 0.11 16.66 33.58
N VAL A 50 -0.09 16.86 32.27
CA VAL A 50 -0.15 15.76 31.29
C VAL A 50 1.17 14.99 31.26
N TYR A 51 2.31 15.67 31.32
CA TYR A 51 3.63 15.01 31.37
C TYR A 51 3.78 14.13 32.61
N LYS A 52 3.43 14.63 33.81
CA LYS A 52 3.45 13.84 35.05
C LYS A 52 2.54 12.61 34.97
N LEU A 53 1.33 12.78 34.43
CA LEU A 53 0.38 11.67 34.28
C LEU A 53 0.89 10.63 33.28
N LYS A 54 1.47 11.04 32.16
CA LYS A 54 2.11 10.13 31.19
C LYS A 54 3.23 9.33 31.85
N HIS A 55 4.13 10.01 32.57
CA HIS A 55 5.24 9.37 33.25
C HIS A 55 4.80 8.37 34.33
N LEU A 56 3.72 8.68 35.07
CA LEU A 56 3.15 7.75 36.04
C LEU A 56 2.55 6.50 35.37
N GLU A 57 1.91 6.68 34.22
CA GLU A 57 1.34 5.57 33.45
C GLU A 57 2.40 4.74 32.73
N ASP A 58 3.51 5.35 32.31
CA ASP A 58 4.65 4.65 31.74
C ASP A 58 5.39 3.85 32.82
N LYS A 59 5.53 4.41 34.03
CA LYS A 59 6.08 3.70 35.20
C LYS A 59 5.26 2.47 35.57
N LYS A 60 3.92 2.52 35.49
CA LYS A 60 3.05 1.34 35.70
C LYS A 60 3.26 0.25 34.64
N ILE A 61 3.69 0.62 33.44
CA ILE A 61 4.04 -0.35 32.39
C ILE A 61 5.39 -0.98 32.71
N GLU A 62 6.40 -0.18 33.08
CA GLU A 62 7.72 -0.65 33.50
C GLU A 62 7.66 -1.55 34.75
N GLU A 63 6.79 -1.24 35.71
CA GLU A 63 6.55 -2.03 36.93
C GLU A 63 5.66 -3.27 36.67
N GLY A 64 5.23 -3.53 35.43
CA GLY A 64 4.41 -4.70 35.06
C GLY A 64 2.96 -4.66 35.54
N ILE A 65 2.54 -3.57 36.18
CA ILE A 65 1.18 -3.33 36.69
C ILE A 65 0.17 -3.19 35.54
N GLN A 66 0.64 -2.69 34.38
CA GLN A 66 -0.17 -2.45 33.19
C GLN A 66 0.53 -2.91 31.91
N THR A 67 -0.23 -3.56 31.04
CA THR A 67 0.26 -3.95 29.72
C THR A 67 -0.02 -2.86 28.70
N LYS A 68 0.96 -2.56 27.83
CA LYS A 68 0.80 -1.61 26.72
C LYS A 68 0.43 -2.35 25.44
N TYR A 69 -0.78 -2.18 24.95
CA TYR A 69 -1.12 -2.60 23.59
C TYR A 69 -0.44 -1.69 22.55
N VAL A 70 0.18 -2.28 21.56
CA VAL A 70 0.83 -1.56 20.46
C VAL A 70 0.17 -2.05 19.18
N GLU A 71 -0.56 -1.16 18.51
CA GLU A 71 -1.05 -1.44 17.18
C GLU A 71 0.16 -1.45 16.22
N PRO A 72 0.40 -2.56 15.51
CA PRO A 72 1.62 -2.72 14.75
C PRO A 72 1.58 -1.83 13.50
N GLY A 73 2.41 -0.79 13.49
CA GLY A 73 2.66 0.04 12.32
C GLY A 73 3.71 -0.60 11.39
N LYS A 74 4.14 0.17 10.38
CA LYS A 74 5.15 -0.28 9.41
C LYS A 74 6.43 -0.79 10.07
N LYS A 75 6.95 -0.08 11.08
CA LYS A 75 8.20 -0.45 11.76
C LYS A 75 8.05 -1.76 12.52
N GLU A 76 6.96 -1.89 13.27
CA GLU A 76 6.67 -3.08 14.07
C GLU A 76 6.46 -4.31 13.18
N LYS A 77 5.73 -4.17 12.06
CA LYS A 77 5.53 -5.26 11.10
C LYS A 77 6.82 -5.71 10.41
N VAL A 78 7.73 -4.79 10.11
CA VAL A 78 9.06 -5.12 9.56
C VAL A 78 9.86 -5.96 10.58
N LEU A 79 9.90 -5.53 11.84
CA LEU A 79 10.58 -6.30 12.90
C LEU A 79 9.95 -7.68 13.10
N LEU A 80 8.63 -7.78 13.06
CA LEU A 80 7.92 -9.06 13.14
C LEU A 80 8.32 -9.99 11.97
N ARG A 81 8.47 -9.47 10.76
CA ARG A 81 8.96 -10.26 9.61
C ARG A 81 10.39 -10.72 9.81
N GLU A 82 11.29 -9.83 10.23
CA GLU A 82 12.69 -10.17 10.48
C GLU A 82 12.78 -11.32 11.49
N GLY A 83 12.03 -11.23 12.59
CA GLY A 83 11.93 -12.29 13.58
C GLY A 83 11.35 -13.60 13.02
N LEU A 84 10.32 -13.53 12.17
CA LEU A 84 9.77 -14.70 11.48
C LEU A 84 10.82 -15.43 10.62
N LEU A 85 11.65 -14.67 9.90
CA LEU A 85 12.72 -15.20 9.06
C LEU A 85 13.87 -15.78 9.89
N GLN A 86 14.30 -15.07 10.94
CA GLN A 86 15.35 -15.51 11.85
C GLN A 86 15.00 -16.83 12.54
N ASN A 87 13.74 -16.97 12.96
CA ASN A 87 13.26 -18.18 13.62
C ASN A 87 12.94 -19.33 12.65
N SER A 88 13.16 -19.16 11.34
CA SER A 88 12.77 -20.13 10.30
C SER A 88 11.29 -20.53 10.36
N ASN A 89 10.43 -19.61 10.84
CA ASN A 89 9.02 -19.87 11.11
C ASN A 89 8.09 -19.44 9.97
N LEU A 90 8.64 -19.06 8.81
CA LEU A 90 7.85 -18.61 7.65
C LEU A 90 6.82 -19.66 7.23
N GLU A 91 7.17 -20.94 7.36
CA GLU A 91 6.30 -22.08 7.03
C GLU A 91 5.03 -22.14 7.90
N ILE A 92 5.06 -21.59 9.12
CA ILE A 92 3.87 -21.57 9.99
C ILE A 92 2.73 -20.75 9.34
N LEU A 93 3.10 -19.72 8.58
CA LEU A 93 2.16 -18.88 7.85
C LEU A 93 1.96 -19.32 6.40
N THR A 94 2.29 -20.56 6.02
CA THR A 94 1.90 -21.08 4.70
C THR A 94 0.38 -21.23 4.62
N THR A 95 -0.18 -20.86 3.48
CA THR A 95 -1.60 -21.04 3.22
C THR A 95 -1.90 -22.51 2.91
N THR A 96 -3.09 -22.95 3.27
CA THR A 96 -3.58 -24.30 2.99
C THR A 96 -4.55 -24.28 1.81
N SER A 97 -4.54 -25.32 0.97
CA SER A 97 -5.61 -25.55 -0.02
C SER A 97 -6.93 -25.95 0.63
N SER A 98 -6.93 -26.33 1.91
CA SER A 98 -8.11 -26.81 2.66
C SER A 98 -9.17 -25.74 2.90
N ILE A 99 -8.94 -24.48 2.52
CA ILE A 99 -10.01 -23.47 2.64
C ILE A 99 -11.13 -23.71 1.61
N ALA A 100 -10.83 -24.36 0.48
CA ALA A 100 -11.85 -24.86 -0.45
C ALA A 100 -12.86 -25.81 0.23
N GLU A 101 -12.44 -26.52 1.28
CA GLU A 101 -13.29 -27.43 2.06
C GLU A 101 -14.22 -26.68 3.03
N HIS A 102 -13.85 -25.46 3.44
CA HIS A 102 -14.59 -24.68 4.44
C HIS A 102 -15.73 -23.84 3.83
N LYS A 103 -15.92 -23.85 2.50
CA LYS A 103 -17.01 -23.18 1.75
C LYS A 103 -17.45 -21.86 2.39
N ILE A 104 -16.53 -20.91 2.53
CA ILE A 104 -16.84 -19.60 3.09
C ILE A 104 -17.78 -18.89 2.13
N THR A 105 -19.08 -18.91 2.45
CA THR A 105 -20.08 -18.18 1.68
C THR A 105 -19.97 -16.70 2.02
N ILE A 106 -19.63 -15.88 1.02
CA ILE A 106 -19.68 -14.42 1.16
C ILE A 106 -21.14 -14.01 1.38
N PRO A 107 -21.44 -13.20 2.40
CA PRO A 107 -22.74 -12.55 2.49
C PRO A 107 -23.05 -11.75 1.22
N GLU A 108 -24.27 -11.85 0.69
CA GLU A 108 -24.71 -11.13 -0.52
C GLU A 108 -24.52 -9.61 -0.46
N LYS A 109 -24.38 -9.06 0.76
CA LYS A 109 -24.20 -7.63 1.02
C LYS A 109 -22.78 -7.11 0.76
N ILE A 110 -21.77 -7.98 0.64
CA ILE A 110 -20.39 -7.53 0.45
C ILE A 110 -20.19 -7.11 -1.00
N THR A 111 -20.08 -5.81 -1.20
CA THR A 111 -19.81 -5.19 -2.51
C THR A 111 -18.50 -4.42 -2.53
N LYS A 112 -18.03 -3.98 -1.35
CA LYS A 112 -16.87 -3.11 -1.16
C LYS A 112 -15.67 -3.82 -0.52
N HIS A 113 -14.45 -3.35 -0.82
CA HIS A 113 -13.21 -3.83 -0.20
C HIS A 113 -13.23 -3.75 1.31
N LYS A 114 -13.74 -2.63 1.86
CA LYS A 114 -13.86 -2.42 3.30
C LYS A 114 -14.76 -3.46 3.97
N GLU A 115 -15.94 -3.73 3.39
CA GLU A 115 -16.89 -4.73 3.90
C GLU A 115 -16.28 -6.12 3.89
N PHE A 116 -15.58 -6.47 2.81
CA PHE A 116 -14.84 -7.72 2.71
C PHE A 116 -13.78 -7.82 3.81
N MET A 117 -12.96 -6.78 4.01
CA MET A 117 -11.92 -6.79 5.04
C MET A 117 -12.50 -6.88 6.46
N GLU A 118 -13.59 -6.18 6.74
CA GLU A 118 -14.28 -6.25 8.03
C GLU A 118 -14.83 -7.65 8.28
N TYR A 119 -15.49 -8.26 7.28
CA TYR A 119 -16.02 -9.61 7.38
C TYR A 119 -14.91 -10.66 7.58
N MET A 120 -13.85 -10.63 6.76
CA MET A 120 -12.78 -11.62 6.81
C MET A 120 -12.04 -11.62 8.15
N GLN A 121 -11.96 -10.48 8.84
CA GLN A 121 -11.40 -10.38 10.18
C GLN A 121 -12.23 -11.09 11.25
N THR A 122 -13.52 -11.32 11.00
CA THR A 122 -14.39 -12.09 11.92
C THR A 122 -14.25 -13.59 11.77
N LEU A 123 -13.60 -14.05 10.70
CA LEU A 123 -13.36 -15.47 10.47
C LEU A 123 -12.12 -15.93 11.22
N ASN A 124 -12.16 -17.17 11.71
CA ASN A 124 -11.03 -17.78 12.38
C ASN A 124 -9.91 -18.05 11.36
N PHE A 125 -8.93 -17.16 11.29
CA PHE A 125 -7.81 -17.24 10.34
C PHE A 125 -6.92 -18.48 10.51
N ARG A 126 -7.08 -19.26 11.59
CA ARG A 126 -6.40 -20.55 11.74
C ARG A 126 -6.73 -21.53 10.62
N PHE A 127 -7.92 -21.40 10.01
CA PHE A 127 -8.29 -22.21 8.86
C PHE A 127 -7.55 -21.80 7.58
N TYR A 128 -6.99 -20.59 7.55
CA TYR A 128 -6.24 -20.06 6.42
C TYR A 128 -4.76 -20.42 6.47
N PHE A 129 -4.16 -20.44 7.67
CA PHE A 129 -2.73 -20.72 7.87
C PHE A 129 -2.50 -22.13 8.39
N ASN A 130 -1.79 -22.95 7.61
CA ASN A 130 -1.53 -24.38 7.91
C ASN A 130 -0.92 -24.58 9.30
N GLY A 131 0.15 -23.85 9.64
CA GLY A 131 0.84 -24.01 10.91
C GLY A 131 0.08 -23.51 12.14
N LEU A 132 -1.10 -22.91 11.97
CA LEU A 132 -1.97 -22.43 13.05
C LEU A 132 -3.21 -23.30 13.26
N GLN A 133 -3.45 -24.32 12.44
CA GLN A 133 -4.65 -25.15 12.52
C GLN A 133 -4.80 -25.84 13.88
N ASP A 134 -3.71 -26.35 14.46
CA ASP A 134 -3.73 -27.06 15.75
C ASP A 134 -3.68 -26.14 16.98
N TRP A 135 -3.72 -24.82 16.78
CA TRP A 135 -3.57 -23.85 17.86
C TRP A 135 -4.88 -23.55 18.58
N ASN A 136 -5.14 -24.22 19.70
CA ASN A 136 -6.31 -23.91 20.53
C ASN A 136 -6.47 -22.39 20.85
N ILE A 137 -7.65 -21.85 20.62
CA ILE A 137 -8.02 -20.47 20.96
C ILE A 137 -7.86 -20.26 22.48
N ASN A 138 -7.41 -19.07 22.86
CA ASN A 138 -7.14 -18.65 24.24
C ASN A 138 -6.07 -19.48 24.98
N LYS A 139 -5.32 -20.35 24.29
CA LYS A 139 -4.16 -21.04 24.89
C LYS A 139 -2.87 -20.32 24.54
N THR A 140 -2.03 -20.14 25.56
CA THR A 140 -0.72 -19.52 25.41
C THR A 140 0.31 -20.49 24.83
N ARG A 141 1.16 -20.01 23.93
CA ARG A 141 2.29 -20.74 23.31
C ARG A 141 3.52 -19.83 23.17
N ALA A 142 4.62 -20.40 22.67
CA ALA A 142 5.78 -19.63 22.23
C ALA A 142 5.46 -18.83 20.96
N CYS A 143 5.91 -17.57 20.91
CA CYS A 143 5.66 -16.69 19.78
C CYS A 143 6.47 -17.10 18.55
N ILE A 144 5.85 -17.07 17.37
CA ILE A 144 6.52 -17.40 16.10
C ILE A 144 7.46 -16.29 15.62
N PHE A 145 7.25 -15.05 16.07
CA PHE A 145 7.98 -13.87 15.62
C PHE A 145 9.21 -13.56 16.48
N PHE A 146 9.09 -13.64 17.81
CA PHE A 146 10.18 -13.27 18.72
C PHE A 146 10.38 -14.37 19.75
N GLU A 147 11.61 -14.82 19.91
CA GLU A 147 11.99 -15.76 20.96
C GLU A 147 11.73 -15.15 22.34
N GLY A 148 11.33 -15.97 23.32
CA GLY A 148 10.98 -15.52 24.68
C GLY A 148 9.59 -14.88 24.82
N ASN A 149 9.00 -14.37 23.72
CA ASN A 149 7.64 -13.84 23.76
C ASN A 149 6.59 -14.95 23.89
N LYS A 150 5.51 -14.63 24.61
CA LYS A 150 4.32 -15.49 24.69
C LYS A 150 3.28 -15.06 23.67
N THR A 151 2.55 -16.00 23.10
CA THR A 151 1.48 -15.73 22.13
C THR A 151 0.20 -16.46 22.45
N TRP A 152 -0.92 -15.95 21.95
CA TRP A 152 -2.20 -16.66 21.90
C TRP A 152 -3.06 -16.12 20.75
N ILE A 153 -4.03 -16.91 20.30
CA ILE A 153 -5.05 -16.49 19.34
C ILE A 153 -6.36 -16.30 20.08
N GLN A 154 -7.01 -15.16 19.89
CA GLN A 154 -8.28 -14.84 20.53
C GLN A 154 -9.15 -13.95 19.64
N GLN A 155 -10.47 -14.14 19.74
CA GLN A 155 -11.45 -13.20 19.21
C GLN A 155 -11.64 -12.03 20.18
N ASP A 156 -11.52 -10.79 19.70
CA ASP A 156 -11.76 -9.60 20.50
C ASP A 156 -13.25 -9.31 20.69
N ASP A 157 -13.55 -8.26 21.47
CA ASP A 157 -14.90 -7.82 21.82
C ASP A 157 -15.74 -7.39 20.61
N LYS A 158 -15.10 -7.10 19.47
CA LYS A 158 -15.75 -6.76 18.21
C LYS A 158 -15.93 -7.97 17.29
N GLY A 159 -15.60 -9.18 17.77
CA GLY A 159 -15.66 -10.38 16.97
C GLY A 159 -14.46 -10.58 16.05
N VAL A 160 -13.39 -9.78 16.15
CA VAL A 160 -12.22 -9.90 15.28
C VAL A 160 -11.21 -10.88 15.85
N TYR A 161 -10.82 -11.89 15.08
CA TYR A 161 -9.73 -12.79 15.46
C TYR A 161 -8.39 -12.08 15.37
N ARG A 162 -7.58 -12.23 16.42
CA ARG A 162 -6.22 -11.67 16.49
C ARG A 162 -5.21 -12.69 17.01
N TYR A 163 -4.02 -12.67 16.42
CA TYR A 163 -2.81 -13.28 16.95
C TYR A 163 -2.14 -12.25 17.87
N TYR A 164 -1.96 -12.57 19.14
CA TYR A 164 -1.34 -11.68 20.11
C TYR A 164 0.09 -12.09 20.41
N SER A 165 1.04 -11.17 20.33
CA SER A 165 2.43 -11.38 20.78
C SER A 165 2.69 -10.50 22.00
N LYS A 166 3.09 -11.11 23.12
CA LYS A 166 3.42 -10.43 24.38
C LYS A 166 4.91 -10.52 24.68
N ASP A 167 5.52 -9.36 24.83
CA ASP A 167 6.84 -9.19 25.43
C ASP A 167 6.64 -9.07 26.95
N GLU A 168 7.13 -10.05 27.70
CA GLU A 168 7.00 -10.10 29.16
C GLU A 168 7.91 -9.09 29.85
N GLU A 169 9.07 -8.76 29.28
CA GLU A 169 10.04 -7.82 29.86
C GLU A 169 9.58 -6.37 29.68
N LYS A 170 9.13 -6.03 28.47
CA LYS A 170 8.63 -4.69 28.14
C LYS A 170 7.17 -4.49 28.48
N HIS A 171 6.49 -5.55 28.92
CA HIS A 171 5.05 -5.56 29.21
C HIS A 171 4.21 -4.99 28.04
N THR A 172 4.60 -5.31 26.80
CA THR A 172 3.92 -4.86 25.59
C THR A 172 3.20 -6.01 24.91
N VAL A 173 2.04 -5.73 24.30
CA VAL A 173 1.25 -6.70 23.55
C VAL A 173 0.92 -6.13 22.19
N GLN A 174 1.19 -6.89 21.13
CA GLN A 174 0.80 -6.57 19.76
C GLN A 174 -0.31 -7.51 19.32
N GLY A 175 -1.32 -7.01 18.62
CA GLY A 175 -2.42 -7.81 18.10
C GLY A 175 -2.50 -7.71 16.57
N LEU A 176 -2.35 -8.84 15.89
CA LEU A 176 -2.30 -8.96 14.44
C LEU A 176 -3.57 -9.62 13.93
N ASN A 177 -4.26 -9.01 12.97
CA ASN A 177 -5.36 -9.63 12.26
C ASN A 177 -4.86 -10.47 11.07
N ILE A 178 -5.77 -11.12 10.34
CA ILE A 178 -5.42 -11.95 9.18
C ILE A 178 -4.60 -11.19 8.12
N PHE A 179 -4.96 -9.94 7.83
CA PHE A 179 -4.26 -9.14 6.82
C PHE A 179 -2.86 -8.76 7.28
N ASP A 180 -2.67 -8.42 8.56
CA ASP A 180 -1.36 -8.15 9.13
C ASP A 180 -0.44 -9.38 8.99
N LEU A 181 -0.97 -10.58 9.25
CA LEU A 181 -0.23 -11.84 9.11
C LEU A 181 0.16 -12.11 7.64
N ILE A 182 -0.75 -11.86 6.70
CA ILE A 182 -0.45 -11.99 5.26
C ILE A 182 0.61 -10.96 4.86
N GLU A 183 0.47 -9.69 5.24
CA GLU A 183 1.46 -8.64 4.93
C GLU A 183 2.86 -8.99 5.46
N ILE A 184 2.96 -9.45 6.70
CA ILE A 184 4.23 -9.85 7.33
C ILE A 184 4.84 -11.04 6.58
N ARG A 185 4.02 -12.03 6.19
CA ARG A 185 4.44 -13.21 5.44
C ARG A 185 4.94 -12.86 4.03
N GLU A 186 4.24 -12.00 3.30
CA GLU A 186 4.65 -11.60 1.94
C GLU A 186 5.89 -10.71 1.97
N GLY A 187 5.91 -9.73 2.90
CA GLY A 187 7.06 -8.87 3.16
C GLY A 187 7.35 -7.80 2.12
N THR A 188 6.54 -7.71 1.07
CA THR A 188 6.66 -6.67 0.06
C THR A 188 5.96 -5.40 0.54
N GLU A 189 6.70 -4.30 0.61
CA GLU A 189 6.19 -2.96 0.94
C GLU A 189 5.38 -2.87 2.25
N ILE A 190 5.75 -3.69 3.25
CA ILE A 190 5.05 -3.85 4.53
C ILE A 190 4.57 -2.51 5.11
N GLY A 191 3.30 -2.48 5.51
CA GLY A 191 2.67 -1.33 6.17
C GLY A 191 2.38 -0.16 5.22
N SER A 192 2.37 -0.40 3.91
CA SER A 192 1.87 0.54 2.90
C SER A 192 0.42 0.22 2.53
N ILE A 193 -0.22 1.13 1.80
CA ILE A 193 -1.53 0.86 1.21
C ILE A 193 -1.47 -0.32 0.22
N TYR A 194 -0.35 -0.47 -0.49
CA TYR A 194 -0.15 -1.54 -1.46
C TYR A 194 -0.04 -2.90 -0.79
N SER A 195 0.71 -3.03 0.30
CA SER A 195 0.82 -4.30 1.02
C SER A 195 -0.52 -4.76 1.57
N MET A 196 -1.34 -3.84 2.10
CA MET A 196 -2.70 -4.15 2.56
C MET A 196 -3.62 -4.58 1.41
N ASN A 197 -3.61 -3.85 0.29
CA ASN A 197 -4.39 -4.21 -0.89
C ASN A 197 -3.96 -5.57 -1.46
N ASN A 198 -2.65 -5.84 -1.48
CA ASN A 198 -2.10 -7.13 -1.91
C ASN A 198 -2.54 -8.27 -0.98
N ALA A 199 -2.51 -8.06 0.34
CA ALA A 199 -3.00 -9.03 1.31
C ALA A 199 -4.49 -9.33 1.11
N ARG A 200 -5.31 -8.30 0.88
CA ARG A 200 -6.74 -8.44 0.56
C ARG A 200 -6.96 -9.23 -0.73
N ARG A 201 -6.28 -8.85 -1.82
CA ARG A 201 -6.41 -9.51 -3.13
C ARG A 201 -5.98 -10.97 -3.06
N ARG A 202 -4.88 -11.25 -2.37
CA ARG A 202 -4.38 -12.61 -2.14
C ARG A 202 -5.42 -13.45 -1.40
N LEU A 203 -5.94 -12.94 -0.28
CA LEU A 203 -6.96 -13.64 0.48
C LEU A 203 -8.22 -13.90 -0.36
N ALA A 204 -8.72 -12.90 -1.09
CA ALA A 204 -9.88 -13.09 -1.96
C ALA A 204 -9.63 -14.15 -3.05
N SER A 205 -8.45 -14.12 -3.68
CA SER A 205 -8.05 -15.08 -4.71
C SER A 205 -7.92 -16.50 -4.17
N ASP A 206 -7.22 -16.67 -3.03
CA ASP A 206 -7.00 -17.98 -2.40
C ASP A 206 -8.33 -18.62 -1.96
N LEU A 207 -9.37 -17.80 -1.74
CA LEU A 207 -10.72 -18.24 -1.37
C LEU A 207 -11.70 -18.35 -2.54
N GLY A 208 -11.30 -17.98 -3.77
CA GLY A 208 -12.21 -17.92 -4.92
C GLY A 208 -13.35 -16.90 -4.76
N ILE A 209 -13.15 -15.88 -3.92
CA ILE A 209 -14.15 -14.87 -3.57
C ILE A 209 -14.11 -13.72 -4.58
N VAL A 210 -15.27 -13.42 -5.18
CA VAL A 210 -15.45 -12.32 -6.12
C VAL A 210 -16.66 -11.48 -5.72
N TYR A 211 -16.43 -10.18 -5.50
CA TYR A 211 -17.45 -9.16 -5.24
C TYR A 211 -17.24 -7.97 -6.19
N SER A 212 -18.20 -7.03 -6.25
CA SER A 212 -18.25 -5.96 -7.27
C SER A 212 -16.90 -5.22 -7.46
N GLU A 213 -16.34 -4.60 -6.43
CA GLU A 213 -15.06 -3.88 -6.59
C GLU A 213 -13.89 -4.81 -6.96
N ARG A 214 -13.91 -6.05 -6.47
CA ARG A 214 -12.90 -7.05 -6.86
C ARG A 214 -13.01 -7.44 -8.34
N GLN A 215 -14.20 -7.43 -8.93
CA GLN A 215 -14.36 -7.71 -10.36
C GLN A 215 -13.62 -6.68 -11.22
N TRP A 216 -13.71 -5.40 -10.87
CA TRP A 216 -12.99 -4.35 -11.58
C TRP A 216 -11.46 -4.57 -11.48
N GLU A 217 -10.94 -4.89 -10.30
CA GLU A 217 -9.52 -5.18 -10.13
C GLU A 217 -9.06 -6.40 -10.95
N ILE A 218 -9.88 -7.46 -11.01
CA ILE A 218 -9.61 -8.65 -11.83
C ILE A 218 -9.51 -8.27 -13.31
N LEU A 219 -10.33 -7.34 -13.80
CA LEU A 219 -10.25 -6.87 -15.19
C LEU A 219 -8.92 -6.13 -15.44
N GLN A 220 -8.49 -5.29 -14.49
CA GLN A 220 -7.20 -4.61 -14.57
C GLN A 220 -6.03 -5.59 -14.52
N GLU A 221 -6.08 -6.60 -13.65
CA GLU A 221 -5.07 -7.67 -13.57
C GLU A 221 -4.94 -8.42 -14.89
N LYS A 222 -6.07 -8.89 -15.46
CA LYS A 222 -6.10 -9.58 -16.75
C LYS A 222 -5.52 -8.73 -17.89
N LYS A 223 -5.76 -7.41 -17.86
CA LYS A 223 -5.16 -6.48 -18.83
C LYS A 223 -3.63 -6.49 -18.72
N TYR A 224 -3.09 -6.36 -17.50
CA TYR A 224 -1.63 -6.40 -17.30
C TYR A 224 -1.03 -7.77 -17.63
N GLU A 225 -1.67 -8.87 -17.24
CA GLU A 225 -1.22 -10.23 -17.58
C GLU A 225 -1.15 -10.44 -19.09
N LYS A 226 -2.18 -10.01 -19.82
CA LYS A 226 -2.20 -10.07 -21.29
C LYS A 226 -1.07 -9.23 -21.89
N ASN A 227 -0.87 -8.01 -21.40
CA ASN A 227 0.22 -7.15 -21.85
C ASN A 227 1.59 -7.79 -21.61
N ILE A 228 1.81 -8.37 -20.42
CA ILE A 228 3.06 -9.06 -20.09
C ILE A 228 3.28 -10.25 -21.03
N GLY A 229 2.24 -11.03 -21.34
CA GLY A 229 2.33 -12.12 -22.31
C GLY A 229 2.75 -11.67 -23.71
N ILE A 230 2.20 -10.54 -24.19
CA ILE A 230 2.57 -9.92 -25.46
C ILE A 230 4.03 -9.45 -25.43
N ILE A 231 4.47 -8.81 -24.35
CA ILE A 231 5.84 -8.30 -24.20
C ILE A 231 6.86 -9.44 -24.16
N GLN A 232 6.54 -10.54 -23.46
CA GLN A 232 7.41 -11.70 -23.35
C GLN A 232 7.58 -12.45 -24.66
N ARG A 233 6.55 -12.43 -25.52
CA ARG A 233 6.57 -13.03 -26.87
C ARG A 233 6.60 -11.98 -27.97
N ALA A 234 7.21 -10.82 -27.73
CA ALA A 234 7.17 -9.69 -28.65
C ALA A 234 7.77 -9.99 -30.04
N ASP A 235 8.72 -10.94 -30.10
CA ASP A 235 9.31 -11.44 -31.34
C ASP A 235 8.32 -12.17 -32.24
N VAL A 236 7.21 -12.65 -31.68
CA VAL A 236 6.09 -13.26 -32.41
C VAL A 236 4.91 -12.29 -32.47
N GLU A 237 4.46 -11.79 -31.32
CA GLU A 237 3.21 -11.02 -31.15
C GLU A 237 3.30 -9.58 -31.69
N ILE A 238 4.50 -8.99 -31.72
CA ILE A 238 4.69 -7.60 -32.20
C ILE A 238 5.44 -7.60 -33.53
N LYS A 239 6.52 -8.36 -33.67
CA LYS A 239 7.39 -8.31 -34.86
C LYS A 239 6.67 -8.69 -36.16
N GLY A 240 5.72 -9.63 -36.11
CA GLY A 240 5.00 -10.09 -37.29
C GLY A 240 4.20 -8.95 -37.95
N ASP A 241 3.31 -8.33 -37.17
CA ASP A 241 2.38 -7.31 -37.66
C ASP A 241 2.96 -5.89 -37.58
N PHE A 242 3.88 -5.64 -36.65
CA PHE A 242 4.44 -4.32 -36.32
C PHE A 242 5.98 -4.35 -36.25
N PRO A 243 6.66 -4.69 -37.37
CA PRO A 243 8.11 -4.90 -37.39
C PRO A 243 8.89 -3.63 -37.07
N LYS A 244 8.44 -2.43 -37.48
CA LYS A 244 9.20 -1.19 -37.28
C LYS A 244 9.17 -0.79 -35.81
N LEU A 245 8.03 -1.00 -35.15
CA LEU A 245 7.83 -0.84 -33.71
C LEU A 245 8.70 -1.82 -32.96
N PHE A 246 8.64 -3.11 -33.30
CA PHE A 246 9.45 -4.12 -32.65
C PHE A 246 10.94 -3.76 -32.69
N ASP A 247 11.46 -3.41 -33.88
CA ASP A 247 12.86 -3.01 -34.03
C ASP A 247 13.24 -1.78 -33.20
N PHE A 248 12.29 -0.87 -33.01
CA PHE A 248 12.50 0.34 -32.22
C PHE A 248 12.52 0.08 -30.71
N ILE A 249 11.70 -0.85 -30.22
CA ILE A 249 11.51 -1.08 -28.77
C ILE A 249 12.21 -2.31 -28.21
N LYS A 250 12.66 -3.26 -29.05
CA LYS A 250 13.20 -4.57 -28.62
C LYS A 250 14.23 -4.50 -27.50
N SER A 251 15.16 -3.54 -27.57
CA SER A 251 16.22 -3.35 -26.56
C SER A 251 15.70 -2.86 -25.20
N TYR A 252 14.46 -2.39 -25.14
CA TYR A 252 13.84 -1.76 -23.97
C TYR A 252 12.60 -2.50 -23.47
N LEU A 253 12.24 -3.65 -24.05
CA LEU A 253 11.07 -4.44 -23.63
C LEU A 253 11.09 -4.80 -22.15
N HIS A 254 12.27 -5.02 -21.57
CA HIS A 254 12.44 -5.24 -20.13
C HIS A 254 11.91 -4.08 -19.26
N LEU A 255 12.07 -2.82 -19.71
CA LEU A 255 11.54 -1.64 -19.03
C LEU A 255 10.01 -1.58 -19.13
N LEU A 256 9.45 -1.92 -20.29
CA LEU A 256 7.99 -1.96 -20.49
C LEU A 256 7.35 -3.11 -19.69
N GLY A 257 8.00 -4.27 -19.66
CA GLY A 257 7.61 -5.41 -18.84
C GLY A 257 7.61 -5.06 -17.36
N HIS A 258 8.66 -4.37 -16.88
CA HIS A 258 8.73 -3.86 -15.51
C HIS A 258 7.58 -2.90 -15.18
N LEU A 259 7.22 -1.99 -16.08
CA LEU A 259 6.12 -1.05 -15.85
C LEU A 259 4.75 -1.75 -15.77
N ASN A 260 4.55 -2.84 -16.53
CA ASN A 260 3.34 -3.66 -16.41
C ASN A 260 3.32 -4.50 -15.12
N ASP A 261 4.44 -5.12 -14.76
CA ASP A 261 4.59 -5.86 -13.49
C ASP A 261 4.40 -4.94 -12.26
N TRP A 262 4.94 -3.72 -12.35
CA TRP A 262 4.71 -2.69 -11.34
C TRP A 262 3.23 -2.29 -11.30
N GLY A 263 2.61 -2.05 -12.46
CA GLY A 263 1.20 -1.69 -12.57
C GLY A 263 0.26 -2.69 -11.92
N VAL A 264 0.44 -4.00 -12.15
CA VAL A 264 -0.42 -5.04 -11.56
C VAL A 264 -0.27 -5.16 -10.04
N LYS A 265 0.95 -4.94 -9.52
CA LYS A 265 1.23 -4.95 -8.08
C LYS A 265 0.67 -3.74 -7.34
N HIS A 266 0.38 -2.66 -8.07
CA HIS A 266 -0.02 -1.37 -7.51
C HIS A 266 -1.43 -0.94 -7.94
N ILE A 267 -2.31 -1.90 -8.25
CA ILE A 267 -3.73 -1.65 -8.49
C ILE A 267 -4.36 -1.12 -7.18
N LEU A 268 -5.02 0.02 -7.29
CA LEU A 268 -5.80 0.66 -6.24
C LEU A 268 -7.29 0.50 -6.54
N GLU A 269 -8.14 1.03 -5.67
CA GLU A 269 -9.60 0.95 -5.81
C GLU A 269 -10.09 1.72 -7.06
N GLU A 270 -11.23 1.33 -7.62
CA GLU A 270 -11.79 1.91 -8.85
C GLU A 270 -12.00 3.44 -8.75
N GLU A 271 -12.32 3.95 -7.56
CA GLU A 271 -12.46 5.39 -7.30
C GLU A 271 -11.17 6.20 -7.54
N HIS A 272 -10.01 5.53 -7.54
CA HIS A 272 -8.70 6.11 -7.86
C HIS A 272 -8.32 5.97 -9.33
N SER A 273 -9.22 5.44 -10.18
CA SER A 273 -8.95 5.25 -11.60
C SER A 273 -9.01 6.55 -12.39
N PHE A 274 -8.33 6.57 -13.55
CA PHE A 274 -8.47 7.64 -14.53
C PHE A 274 -9.04 7.06 -15.82
N LYS A 275 -10.24 7.51 -16.21
CA LYS A 275 -10.96 6.98 -17.38
C LYS A 275 -11.12 5.46 -17.35
N GLY A 276 -11.39 4.90 -16.17
CA GLY A 276 -11.56 3.45 -15.98
C GLY A 276 -10.25 2.65 -15.94
N GLU A 277 -9.09 3.29 -16.03
CA GLU A 277 -7.78 2.66 -15.99
C GLU A 277 -7.14 2.80 -14.60
N SER A 278 -6.54 1.72 -14.09
CA SER A 278 -5.79 1.77 -12.84
C SER A 278 -4.58 2.69 -12.95
N ILE A 279 -4.44 3.60 -11.99
CA ILE A 279 -3.31 4.51 -11.86
C ILE A 279 -2.27 3.90 -10.93
N PHE A 280 -1.00 4.00 -11.30
CA PHE A 280 0.12 3.78 -10.40
C PHE A 280 1.14 4.90 -10.52
N PHE A 281 2.06 4.99 -9.57
CA PHE A 281 3.20 5.90 -9.65
C PHE A 281 4.50 5.12 -9.52
N GLN A 282 5.56 5.65 -10.14
CA GLN A 282 6.90 5.12 -10.01
C GLN A 282 7.92 6.21 -10.28
N SER A 283 8.90 6.38 -9.38
CA SER A 283 10.03 7.27 -9.69
C SER A 283 11.05 6.52 -10.56
N THR A 284 11.67 7.23 -11.49
CA THR A 284 12.74 6.66 -12.33
C THR A 284 13.98 6.30 -11.51
N THR A 285 14.22 6.97 -10.39
CA THR A 285 15.25 6.61 -9.40
C THR A 285 14.95 5.32 -8.66
N HIS A 286 13.68 4.99 -8.44
CA HIS A 286 13.30 3.72 -7.85
C HIS A 286 13.39 2.61 -8.88
N MET A 287 12.93 2.88 -10.11
CA MET A 287 13.04 1.97 -11.24
C MET A 287 14.50 1.59 -11.53
N GLU A 288 15.44 2.53 -11.49
CA GLU A 288 16.88 2.28 -11.63
C GLU A 288 17.39 1.21 -10.65
N LYS A 289 17.01 1.32 -9.37
CA LYS A 289 17.44 0.36 -8.34
C LYS A 289 16.90 -1.05 -8.55
N ILE A 290 15.68 -1.16 -9.10
CA ILE A 290 15.02 -2.45 -9.32
C ILE A 290 15.51 -3.10 -10.62
N VAL A 291 15.59 -2.33 -11.70
CA VAL A 291 15.92 -2.85 -13.04
C VAL A 291 17.44 -2.91 -13.29
N GLY A 292 18.24 -2.21 -12.48
CA GLY A 292 19.70 -2.16 -12.64
C GLY A 292 20.14 -1.39 -13.89
N LYS A 293 19.40 -0.33 -14.26
CA LYS A 293 19.69 0.55 -15.39
C LYS A 293 19.74 1.99 -14.94
N ASP A 294 20.65 2.77 -15.52
CA ASP A 294 20.82 4.19 -15.20
C ASP A 294 19.48 4.94 -15.25
N GLN A 295 19.29 5.85 -14.28
CA GLN A 295 18.09 6.68 -14.20
C GLN A 295 17.75 7.40 -15.51
N THR A 296 18.78 7.81 -16.26
CA THR A 296 18.60 8.48 -17.56
C THR A 296 18.01 7.53 -18.61
N ILE A 297 18.43 6.26 -18.63
CA ILE A 297 17.88 5.23 -19.51
C ILE A 297 16.42 4.96 -19.13
N CYS A 298 16.13 4.78 -17.84
CA CYS A 298 14.77 4.60 -17.34
C CYS A 298 13.85 5.77 -17.74
N SER A 299 14.31 7.01 -17.52
CA SER A 299 13.56 8.22 -17.87
C SER A 299 13.29 8.33 -19.37
N ARG A 300 14.31 8.11 -20.21
CA ARG A 300 14.16 8.13 -21.67
C ARG A 300 13.26 7.01 -22.18
N GLY A 301 13.37 5.81 -21.62
CA GLY A 301 12.51 4.68 -21.95
C GLY A 301 11.04 4.96 -21.63
N VAL A 302 10.76 5.48 -20.44
CA VAL A 302 9.40 5.90 -20.06
C VAL A 302 8.86 6.99 -20.99
N ASN A 303 9.66 7.99 -21.35
CA ASN A 303 9.25 9.02 -22.31
C ASN A 303 8.98 8.43 -23.70
N MET A 304 9.84 7.53 -24.17
CA MET A 304 9.65 6.83 -25.43
C MET A 304 8.33 6.06 -25.44
N PHE A 305 8.06 5.24 -24.42
CA PHE A 305 6.79 4.51 -24.33
C PHE A 305 5.58 5.43 -24.28
N ALA A 306 5.71 6.59 -23.63
CA ALA A 306 4.65 7.61 -23.61
C ALA A 306 4.44 8.27 -24.99
N VAL A 307 5.50 8.55 -25.76
CA VAL A 307 5.38 8.99 -27.16
C VAL A 307 4.66 7.93 -27.98
N LEU A 308 5.06 6.67 -27.84
CA LEU A 308 4.49 5.56 -28.60
C LEU A 308 3.05 5.22 -28.17
N GLY A 309 2.57 5.73 -27.04
CA GLY A 309 1.24 5.42 -26.50
C GLY A 309 1.16 4.05 -25.82
N LEU A 310 2.29 3.40 -25.57
CA LEU A 310 2.37 2.13 -24.83
C LEU A 310 2.19 2.33 -23.32
N ILE A 311 2.33 3.57 -22.85
CA ILE A 311 2.06 4.02 -21.48
C ILE A 311 1.47 5.44 -21.57
N ASN A 312 0.57 5.81 -20.67
CA ASN A 312 0.09 7.18 -20.55
C ASN A 312 0.64 7.81 -19.28
N LYS A 313 1.17 9.02 -19.39
CA LYS A 313 1.43 9.86 -18.22
C LYS A 313 0.21 10.67 -17.88
N ILE A 314 -0.15 10.70 -16.61
CA ILE A 314 -1.28 11.47 -16.12
C ILE A 314 -0.76 12.81 -15.63
N ARG A 315 -1.44 13.89 -16.05
CA ARG A 315 -1.14 15.24 -15.58
C ARG A 315 -1.71 15.41 -14.18
N GLU A 316 -1.11 16.29 -13.38
CA GLU A 316 -1.51 16.46 -11.99
C GLU A 316 -2.99 16.86 -11.87
N GLU A 317 -3.46 17.74 -12.74
CA GLU A 317 -4.86 18.18 -12.80
C GLU A 317 -5.86 17.05 -13.13
N ASP A 318 -5.37 15.97 -13.72
CA ASP A 318 -6.14 14.80 -14.12
C ASP A 318 -6.06 13.67 -13.07
N VAL A 319 -5.23 13.82 -12.03
CA VAL A 319 -5.09 12.82 -10.95
C VAL A 319 -6.25 12.97 -9.95
N PRO A 320 -6.97 11.89 -9.62
CA PRO A 320 -8.01 11.93 -8.58
C PRO A 320 -7.48 12.49 -7.26
N SER A 321 -8.23 13.40 -6.63
CA SER A 321 -7.82 14.07 -5.39
C SER A 321 -7.58 13.09 -4.23
N SER A 322 -8.32 11.99 -4.19
CA SER A 322 -8.11 10.87 -3.27
C SER A 322 -6.71 10.26 -3.39
N LEU A 323 -6.16 10.19 -4.61
CA LEU A 323 -4.85 9.61 -4.89
C LEU A 323 -3.69 10.56 -4.54
N LEU A 324 -3.92 11.88 -4.60
CA LEU A 324 -2.92 12.87 -4.18
C LEU A 324 -2.56 12.71 -2.69
N GLY A 325 -3.54 12.43 -1.83
CA GLY A 325 -3.32 12.14 -0.42
C GLY A 325 -2.46 10.89 -0.19
N VAL A 326 -2.69 9.83 -0.98
CA VAL A 326 -1.90 8.59 -0.96
C VAL A 326 -0.44 8.86 -1.39
N ALA A 327 -0.25 9.61 -2.48
CA ALA A 327 1.08 9.98 -2.97
C ALA A 327 1.88 10.82 -1.95
N GLN A 328 1.21 11.76 -1.27
CA GLN A 328 1.79 12.54 -0.17
C GLN A 328 2.16 11.66 1.03
N ALA A 329 1.29 10.73 1.42
CA ALA A 329 1.53 9.81 2.53
C ALA A 329 2.75 8.91 2.28
N ILE A 330 2.95 8.46 1.04
CA ILE A 330 4.04 7.55 0.67
C ILE A 330 5.41 8.27 0.63
N ARG A 331 5.44 9.56 0.27
CA ARG A 331 6.70 10.33 0.22
C ARG A 331 7.10 11.04 1.52
N GLY A 332 6.17 11.23 2.45
CA GLY A 332 6.42 11.91 3.72
C GLY A 332 6.37 13.45 3.63
N ARG A 333 6.34 14.12 4.80
CA ARG A 333 6.05 15.57 4.96
C ARG A 333 7.20 16.52 4.56
N ARG A 334 7.93 16.26 3.47
CA ARG A 334 8.96 17.20 2.99
C ARG A 334 8.44 17.95 1.77
N ASN A 335 8.23 19.26 1.92
CA ASN A 335 7.55 20.12 0.94
C ASN A 335 8.38 20.49 -0.30
N GLU A 336 9.67 20.13 -0.32
CA GLU A 336 10.63 20.56 -1.36
C GLU A 336 10.71 19.60 -2.57
N PHE A 337 9.98 18.49 -2.56
CA PHE A 337 10.11 17.46 -3.59
C PHE A 337 9.08 17.64 -4.72
N ARG A 338 9.55 17.54 -5.97
CA ARG A 338 8.71 17.38 -7.18
C ARG A 338 7.82 16.16 -7.04
N LEU A 339 6.53 16.25 -7.37
CA LEU A 339 5.62 15.10 -7.34
C LEU A 339 6.16 13.91 -8.17
N VAL A 340 5.73 12.68 -7.84
CA VAL A 340 6.02 11.50 -8.68
C VAL A 340 5.14 11.57 -9.92
N ASN A 341 5.62 11.05 -11.05
CA ASN A 341 4.76 10.87 -12.21
C ASN A 341 3.75 9.75 -11.96
N PHE A 342 2.52 9.97 -12.42
CA PHE A 342 1.45 8.99 -12.43
C PHE A 342 1.29 8.40 -13.83
N TYR A 343 0.93 7.12 -13.88
CA TYR A 343 0.88 6.35 -15.11
C TYR A 343 -0.38 5.50 -15.19
N THR A 344 -0.88 5.32 -16.41
CA THR A 344 -1.73 4.17 -16.77
C THR A 344 -1.07 3.41 -17.92
N VAL A 345 -1.36 2.13 -18.05
CA VAL A 345 -0.93 1.32 -19.20
C VAL A 345 -2.18 0.83 -19.92
N PRO A 346 -2.37 1.19 -21.21
CA PRO A 346 -3.50 0.70 -21.98
C PRO A 346 -3.37 -0.81 -22.26
N ALA A 347 -4.46 -1.45 -22.67
CA ALA A 347 -4.38 -2.78 -23.25
C ALA A 347 -3.56 -2.73 -24.54
N LEU A 348 -2.50 -3.55 -24.65
CA LEU A 348 -1.66 -3.66 -25.85
C LEU A 348 -2.37 -4.45 -26.95
N ASN A 349 -3.54 -3.99 -27.37
CA ASN A 349 -4.30 -4.56 -28.47
C ASN A 349 -3.75 -4.11 -29.83
N HIS A 350 -4.28 -4.70 -30.90
CA HIS A 350 -3.86 -4.40 -32.27
C HIS A 350 -3.96 -2.89 -32.60
N GLN A 351 -5.00 -2.20 -32.12
CA GLN A 351 -5.14 -0.76 -32.36
C GLN A 351 -3.99 0.05 -31.72
N VAL A 352 -3.68 -0.18 -30.44
CA VAL A 352 -2.60 0.53 -29.74
C VAL A 352 -1.25 0.25 -30.38
N LEU A 353 -1.00 -1.01 -30.79
CA LEU A 353 0.25 -1.38 -31.44
C LEU A 353 0.36 -0.80 -32.86
N SER A 354 -0.75 -0.75 -33.63
CA SER A 354 -0.80 -0.10 -34.93
C SER A 354 -0.54 1.40 -34.84
N GLU A 355 -1.16 2.09 -33.89
CA GLU A 355 -0.88 3.51 -33.65
C GLU A 355 0.58 3.73 -33.25
N ALA A 356 1.17 2.82 -32.47
CA ALA A 356 2.57 2.89 -32.09
C ALA A 356 3.51 2.68 -33.30
N GLU A 357 3.19 1.76 -34.22
CA GLU A 357 3.91 1.55 -35.49
C GLU A 357 3.91 2.84 -36.33
N GLU A 358 2.76 3.46 -36.53
CA GLU A 358 2.62 4.73 -37.27
C GLU A 358 3.44 5.86 -36.64
N ARG A 359 3.45 5.94 -35.30
CA ARG A 359 4.26 6.92 -34.57
C ARG A 359 5.75 6.67 -34.76
N VAL A 360 6.20 5.41 -34.78
CA VAL A 360 7.60 5.07 -35.10
C VAL A 360 7.96 5.48 -36.53
N GLU A 361 7.09 5.26 -37.51
CA GLU A 361 7.33 5.71 -38.87
C GLU A 361 7.47 7.24 -38.97
N ARG A 362 6.60 7.97 -38.27
CA ARG A 362 6.68 9.42 -38.19
C ARG A 362 7.99 9.88 -37.53
N LEU A 363 8.39 9.26 -36.42
CA LEU A 363 9.67 9.54 -35.76
C LEU A 363 10.86 9.33 -36.70
N LYS A 364 10.87 8.22 -37.46
CA LYS A 364 11.93 7.91 -38.44
C LYS A 364 12.04 8.98 -39.54
N ARG A 365 10.91 9.51 -40.03
CA ARG A 365 10.90 10.62 -41.01
C ARG A 365 11.56 11.90 -40.51
N TYR A 366 11.59 12.10 -39.19
CA TYR A 366 12.26 13.22 -38.52
C TYR A 366 13.67 12.87 -38.00
N GLY A 367 14.25 11.75 -38.46
CA GLY A 367 15.60 11.31 -38.06
C GLY A 367 15.69 10.71 -36.65
N ILE A 368 14.56 10.47 -35.99
CA ILE A 368 14.50 9.89 -34.64
C ILE A 368 14.44 8.37 -34.78
N THR A 369 15.62 7.73 -34.79
CA THR A 369 15.79 6.30 -35.05
C THR A 369 15.97 5.45 -33.79
N SER A 370 16.17 6.07 -32.63
CA SER A 370 16.34 5.36 -31.37
C SER A 370 15.90 6.19 -30.17
N MET A 371 15.76 5.54 -29.01
CA MET A 371 15.40 6.16 -27.73
C MET A 371 16.29 7.36 -27.36
N THR A 372 17.60 7.34 -27.69
CA THR A 372 18.52 8.42 -27.33
C THR A 372 18.21 9.72 -28.06
N HIS A 373 17.55 9.63 -29.21
CA HIS A 373 17.11 10.76 -30.02
C HIS A 373 15.67 11.21 -29.68
N ILE A 374 15.07 10.69 -28.61
CA ILE A 374 13.76 11.18 -28.13
C ILE A 374 14.00 12.25 -27.08
N SER A 375 13.87 13.51 -27.49
CA SER A 375 13.89 14.68 -26.60
C SER A 375 12.57 15.47 -26.69
N LYS A 376 12.31 16.33 -25.70
CA LYS A 376 11.13 17.20 -25.68
C LYS A 376 11.05 18.07 -26.95
N LYS A 377 12.19 18.65 -27.38
CA LYS A 377 12.27 19.49 -28.58
C LYS A 377 11.89 18.70 -29.84
N GLN A 378 12.50 17.53 -30.02
CA GLN A 378 12.25 16.67 -31.19
C GLN A 378 10.81 16.15 -31.23
N VAL A 379 10.20 15.84 -30.08
CA VAL A 379 8.79 15.42 -30.01
C VAL A 379 7.86 16.59 -30.35
N THR A 380 8.17 17.82 -29.93
CA THR A 380 7.40 19.03 -30.31
C THR A 380 7.42 19.25 -31.82
N GLU A 381 8.61 19.17 -32.43
CA GLU A 381 8.79 19.34 -33.88
C GLU A 381 8.11 18.22 -34.69
N CYS A 382 8.17 16.99 -34.17
CA CYS A 382 7.62 15.83 -34.86
C CYS A 382 6.09 15.77 -34.77
N PHE A 383 5.49 16.06 -33.62
CA PHE A 383 4.05 15.87 -33.37
C PHE A 383 3.28 17.18 -33.21
N SER A 384 3.43 17.84 -32.07
CA SER A 384 2.89 19.16 -31.73
C SER A 384 3.27 19.52 -30.28
N GLU A 385 3.08 20.79 -29.90
CA GLU A 385 3.22 21.21 -28.51
C GLU A 385 2.17 20.57 -27.59
N SER A 386 0.92 20.44 -28.06
CA SER A 386 -0.16 19.82 -27.28
C SER A 386 0.09 18.35 -26.99
N PHE A 387 0.65 17.61 -27.96
CA PHE A 387 1.07 16.23 -27.77
C PHE A 387 2.24 16.13 -26.79
N THR A 388 3.21 17.02 -26.92
CA THR A 388 4.39 17.06 -26.05
C THR A 388 4.03 17.31 -24.59
N LYS A 389 3.06 18.19 -24.31
CA LYS A 389 2.55 18.44 -22.95
C LYS A 389 1.92 17.20 -22.30
N LYS A 390 1.34 16.29 -23.09
CA LYS A 390 0.81 15.00 -22.59
C LYS A 390 1.92 14.00 -22.22
N VAL A 391 3.02 13.99 -22.98
CA VAL A 391 4.15 13.06 -22.78
C VAL A 391 5.14 13.56 -21.72
N TYR A 392 5.42 14.85 -21.70
CA TYR A 392 6.36 15.50 -20.79
C TYR A 392 5.62 16.27 -19.71
N VAL A 393 4.92 15.52 -18.85
CA VAL A 393 4.33 16.05 -17.63
C VAL A 393 5.46 16.49 -16.70
N ASN A 394 5.45 17.75 -16.31
CA ASN A 394 6.33 18.27 -15.27
C ASN A 394 5.58 18.16 -13.95
N PRO A 395 5.95 17.24 -13.05
CA PRO A 395 5.36 17.22 -11.73
C PRO A 395 5.77 18.47 -10.97
N THR A 396 4.79 19.32 -10.66
CA THR A 396 4.95 20.50 -9.81
C THR A 396 5.40 20.06 -8.42
N SER A 397 6.19 20.88 -7.73
CA SER A 397 6.50 20.62 -6.32
C SER A 397 5.33 21.00 -5.43
N ILE A 398 5.20 20.34 -4.28
CA ILE A 398 4.18 20.68 -3.27
C ILE A 398 4.28 22.16 -2.87
N ARG A 399 5.50 22.69 -2.78
CA ARG A 399 5.74 24.12 -2.52
C ARG A 399 5.16 25.01 -3.62
N GLU A 400 5.37 24.69 -4.88
CA GLU A 400 4.81 25.45 -6.02
C GLU A 400 3.28 25.38 -6.03
N GLN A 401 2.68 24.23 -5.72
CA GLN A 401 1.21 24.10 -5.58
C GLN A 401 0.66 24.94 -4.43
N LEU A 402 1.33 24.93 -3.27
CA LEU A 402 0.94 25.77 -2.13
C LEU A 402 1.10 27.26 -2.47
N LEU A 403 2.11 27.62 -3.25
CA LEU A 403 2.33 28.99 -3.72
C LEU A 403 1.22 29.40 -4.70
N GLU A 404 0.90 28.57 -5.70
CA GLU A 404 -0.18 28.82 -6.66
C GLU A 404 -1.55 28.90 -5.98
N LYS A 405 -1.81 28.01 -5.00
CA LYS A 405 -3.04 28.04 -4.22
C LYS A 405 -3.12 29.32 -3.38
N SER A 406 -2.03 29.69 -2.70
CA SER A 406 -1.95 30.96 -1.96
C SER A 406 -2.12 32.18 -2.86
N LEU A 407 -1.56 32.14 -4.08
CA LEU A 407 -1.72 33.21 -5.07
C LEU A 407 -3.17 33.29 -5.55
N LYS A 408 -3.84 32.17 -5.86
CA LYS A 408 -5.25 32.14 -6.24
C LYS A 408 -6.18 32.59 -5.11
N ASP A 409 -5.90 32.17 -3.88
CA ASP A 409 -6.67 32.54 -2.69
C ASP A 409 -6.45 34.02 -2.31
N HIS A 410 -5.34 34.64 -2.71
CA HIS A 410 -5.06 36.08 -2.50
C HIS A 410 -5.41 36.97 -3.70
N LEU A 411 -5.58 36.41 -4.90
CA LEU A 411 -6.09 37.13 -6.09
C LEU A 411 -7.62 37.31 -6.06
N TYR A 412 -8.33 36.65 -5.15
CA TYR A 412 -9.80 36.73 -5.03
C TYR A 412 -10.29 37.72 -3.95
N TYR A 413 -9.40 38.48 -3.30
CA TYR A 413 -9.77 39.47 -2.28
C TYR A 413 -9.55 40.94 -2.68
N ASP A 414 -9.03 41.22 -3.87
CA ASP A 414 -8.91 42.59 -4.38
C ASP A 414 -9.56 42.70 -5.76
N ILE A 415 -10.89 42.90 -5.78
CA ILE A 415 -11.66 43.85 -6.60
C ILE A 415 -13.10 43.74 -6.05
N GLU A 416 -13.41 44.49 -4.99
CA GLU A 416 -14.74 45.11 -4.95
C GLU A 416 -14.65 46.35 -5.84
N PRO A 417 -15.49 46.49 -6.89
CA PRO A 417 -15.57 47.75 -7.60
C PRO A 417 -16.09 48.80 -6.60
N ALA A 418 -15.30 49.85 -6.39
CA ALA A 418 -15.73 51.01 -5.65
C ALA A 418 -16.89 51.66 -6.42
N ASP A 419 -18.09 51.60 -5.85
CA ASP A 419 -19.20 52.51 -6.18
C ASP A 419 -18.94 53.91 -5.59
#